data_AF-A0A8T7FZ43-F1
#
_entry.id   AF-A0A8T7FZ43-F1
#
_cell.length_a   1.000
_cell.length_b   1.000
_cell.length_c   1.000
_cell.angle_alpha   90.00
_cell.angle_beta   90.00
_cell.angle_gamma   90.00
#
_symmetry.space_group_name_H-M   'P 1'
#
loop_
_entity.id
_entity.type
_entity.pdbx_description
1 polymer ?
#
loop_
_entity_poly.entity_id
_entity_poly.type
_entity_poly.pdbx_seq_one_letter_code
_entity_poly.pdbx_strand_id
1 'polypeptide(L)'
;MFKWLRRLFAPSIFEDEEKTRTAQTLNTFGWIAFGVVLLIMLSRMVSGEWLSESSKVFFPVILLVLFLAQIMIRFGYVRTAGAFLVVFVWGALTYQAAQTDGVRDVAILGYPIIILLAGLLLSWREGLITGLLSLAAVWFFAWQEDQGLRQYTIDPPLSYTRDLSAVFIITSVLVYILIYRLNRSLSDARLELRERLRAEEKLQLQTSYLTALHETAFGLLNRLELNPLLESILVRVSELFDTPNVALNLVLPDGSAVKQVLGHGMFAQFNGMLTHKNQGVVGTAWATGKSTLIENYSEWTGRLPEVDGMGFKGVAGIPLKSGQEVTGVLLVAYTEGEKKFSQEKALLLERLAALGALAIDNARLYEEAQNEIRERKAIEADLRASEERFRKVFNNSNIAVSIVTLERGVFLEANDAFWRISGLSPETALGHSSLELNLWDSPREREEFVNQLTSKGSLQNVEVLFSGGGMGRKTSRGYYELIDIKGQRCILCMFYDISEQRQTERALKESEERFRKVFHASPVAICITTLEDGRLLDANKAYWELTGYDPSMSPGRDAKELELWVSLDARRAFVAELAEKRSILNPALRVHRSQDREAASRHRAV
;
A
#
# COMPACT_ATOMS: atom_id res chain seq x y z
N MET A 1 51.95 -66.70 3.81
CA MET A 1 52.74 -66.25 2.63
C MET A 1 51.89 -65.51 1.58
N PHE A 2 50.63 -65.91 1.31
CA PHE A 2 49.77 -65.32 0.24
C PHE A 2 49.30 -63.85 0.44
N LYS A 3 49.14 -63.34 1.67
CA LYS A 3 48.67 -61.95 1.91
C LYS A 3 49.68 -60.87 1.51
N TRP A 4 50.98 -61.13 1.67
CA TRP A 4 52.04 -60.20 1.27
C TRP A 4 52.16 -60.11 -0.26
N LEU A 5 52.07 -61.26 -0.96
CA LEU A 5 51.99 -61.29 -2.42
C LEU A 5 50.79 -60.49 -2.94
N ARG A 6 49.60 -60.67 -2.35
CA ARG A 6 48.38 -59.95 -2.78
C ARG A 6 48.49 -58.43 -2.59
N ARG A 7 49.21 -57.97 -1.56
CA ARG A 7 49.54 -56.54 -1.36
C ARG A 7 50.58 -56.02 -2.34
N LEU A 8 51.39 -56.89 -2.95
CA LEU A 8 52.40 -56.51 -3.93
C LEU A 8 51.79 -56.21 -5.31
N PHE A 9 50.68 -56.88 -5.65
CA PHE A 9 49.95 -56.68 -6.90
C PHE A 9 48.78 -55.68 -6.81
N ALA A 10 48.42 -55.21 -5.60
CA ALA A 10 47.32 -54.28 -5.41
C ALA A 10 47.69 -52.85 -5.85
N PRO A 11 46.83 -52.14 -6.61
CA PRO A 11 47.11 -50.78 -7.05
C PRO A 11 47.11 -49.79 -5.87
N SER A 12 47.95 -48.76 -5.96
CA SER A 12 47.98 -47.65 -4.99
C SER A 12 46.77 -46.71 -5.18
N ILE A 13 46.25 -46.22 -4.06
CA ILE A 13 45.13 -45.26 -4.00
C ILE A 13 45.68 -43.97 -3.40
N PHE A 14 45.40 -42.84 -4.03
CA PHE A 14 45.81 -41.49 -3.63
C PHE A 14 44.56 -40.59 -3.43
N GLU A 15 44.72 -39.46 -2.75
CA GLU A 15 43.62 -38.48 -2.56
C GLU A 15 43.17 -37.83 -3.86
N ASP A 16 44.09 -37.66 -4.81
CA ASP A 16 43.82 -37.18 -6.16
C ASP A 16 43.28 -38.33 -7.03
N GLU A 17 42.06 -38.16 -7.55
CA GLU A 17 41.36 -39.15 -8.35
C GLU A 17 42.07 -39.40 -9.70
N GLU A 18 42.64 -38.37 -10.32
CA GLU A 18 43.40 -38.48 -11.57
C GLU A 18 44.71 -39.23 -11.35
N LYS A 19 45.41 -38.91 -10.24
CA LYS A 19 46.64 -39.61 -9.84
C LYS A 19 46.38 -41.09 -9.52
N THR A 20 45.27 -41.40 -8.86
CA THR A 20 44.84 -42.77 -8.55
C THR A 20 44.53 -43.57 -9.79
N ARG A 21 43.80 -42.99 -10.74
CA ARG A 21 43.49 -43.63 -12.03
C ARG A 21 44.77 -43.92 -12.81
N THR A 22 45.69 -42.97 -12.91
CA THR A 22 46.98 -43.16 -13.60
C THR A 22 47.83 -44.25 -12.94
N ALA A 23 47.90 -44.28 -11.61
CA ALA A 23 48.62 -45.31 -10.87
C ALA A 23 48.05 -46.72 -11.06
N GLN A 24 46.72 -46.87 -11.03
CA GLN A 24 46.05 -48.14 -11.31
C GLN A 24 46.39 -48.65 -12.72
N THR A 25 46.35 -47.75 -13.70
CA THR A 25 46.70 -48.05 -15.10
C THR A 25 48.13 -48.57 -15.21
N LEU A 26 49.08 -47.85 -14.62
CA LEU A 26 50.51 -48.14 -14.70
C LEU A 26 50.85 -49.43 -13.93
N ASN A 27 50.17 -49.69 -12.80
CA ASN A 27 50.31 -50.93 -12.04
C ASN A 27 49.80 -52.14 -12.84
N THR A 28 48.58 -52.09 -13.38
CA THR A 28 48.03 -53.18 -14.21
C THR A 28 48.87 -53.43 -15.44
N PHE A 29 49.24 -52.38 -16.18
CA PHE A 29 50.08 -52.50 -17.36
C PHE A 29 51.44 -53.11 -17.02
N GLY A 30 52.14 -52.57 -16.01
CA GLY A 30 53.50 -53.00 -15.72
C GLY A 30 53.57 -54.45 -15.21
N TRP A 31 52.55 -54.97 -14.51
CA TRP A 31 52.51 -56.38 -14.15
C TRP A 31 52.18 -57.30 -15.34
N ILE A 32 51.28 -56.89 -16.24
CA ILE A 32 51.01 -57.63 -17.48
C ILE A 32 52.28 -57.69 -18.33
N ALA A 33 52.94 -56.54 -18.54
CA ALA A 33 54.20 -56.45 -19.27
C ALA A 33 55.29 -57.31 -18.62
N PHE A 34 55.41 -57.27 -17.29
CA PHE A 34 56.37 -58.10 -16.55
C PHE A 34 56.11 -59.58 -16.78
N GLY A 35 54.85 -60.03 -16.71
CA GLY A 35 54.46 -61.41 -16.98
C GLY A 35 54.75 -61.84 -18.42
N VAL A 36 54.44 -61.00 -19.41
CA VAL A 36 54.69 -61.29 -20.83
C VAL A 36 56.19 -61.39 -21.11
N VAL A 37 56.98 -60.42 -20.66
CA VAL A 37 58.44 -60.41 -20.82
C VAL A 37 59.09 -61.61 -20.12
N LEU A 38 58.63 -61.96 -18.92
CA LEU A 38 59.10 -63.14 -18.19
C LEU A 38 58.75 -64.44 -18.92
N LEU A 39 57.55 -64.54 -19.48
CA LEU A 39 57.13 -65.72 -20.23
C LEU A 39 57.92 -65.88 -21.53
N ILE A 40 58.19 -64.78 -22.24
CA ILE A 40 59.08 -64.78 -23.42
C ILE A 40 60.49 -65.24 -23.01
N MET A 41 61.04 -64.69 -21.92
CA MET A 41 62.36 -65.06 -21.42
C MET A 41 62.44 -66.55 -21.04
N LEU A 42 61.44 -67.06 -20.31
CA LEU A 42 61.37 -68.48 -19.93
C LEU A 42 61.20 -69.39 -21.15
N SER A 43 60.35 -69.00 -22.10
CA SER A 43 60.17 -69.75 -23.35
C SER A 43 61.49 -69.88 -24.12
N ARG A 44 62.28 -68.78 -24.19
CA ARG A 44 63.60 -68.78 -24.85
C ARG A 44 64.63 -69.60 -24.08
N MET A 45 64.56 -69.60 -22.75
CA MET A 45 65.43 -70.42 -21.91
C MET A 45 65.17 -71.92 -22.12
N VAL A 46 63.91 -72.32 -22.28
CA VAL A 46 63.52 -73.73 -22.52
C VAL A 46 63.82 -74.18 -23.95
N SER A 47 63.64 -73.32 -24.96
CA SER A 47 63.92 -73.68 -26.35
C SER A 47 65.41 -73.73 -26.68
N GLY A 48 66.29 -73.16 -25.84
CA GLY A 48 67.72 -73.07 -26.09
C GLY A 48 68.12 -72.08 -27.19
N GLU A 49 67.14 -71.40 -27.79
CA GLU A 49 67.32 -70.43 -28.88
C GLU A 49 67.69 -69.04 -28.32
N TRP A 50 68.91 -68.90 -27.80
CA TRP A 50 69.48 -67.57 -27.54
C TRP A 50 70.18 -67.06 -28.80
N LEU A 51 69.53 -66.15 -29.52
CA LEU A 51 70.01 -65.65 -30.82
C LEU A 51 71.18 -64.64 -30.72
N SER A 52 71.35 -63.91 -29.60
CA SER A 52 72.46 -62.96 -29.41
C SER A 52 72.90 -62.79 -27.95
N GLU A 53 74.18 -62.47 -27.71
CA GLU A 53 74.69 -62.05 -26.38
C GLU A 53 73.89 -60.86 -25.82
N SER A 54 73.43 -59.95 -26.69
CA SER A 54 72.63 -58.78 -26.31
C SER A 54 71.24 -59.16 -25.76
N SER A 55 70.60 -60.21 -26.29
CA SER A 55 69.29 -60.68 -25.81
C SER A 55 69.34 -61.24 -24.38
N LYS A 56 70.47 -61.86 -23.99
CA LYS A 56 70.66 -62.39 -22.63
C LYS A 56 70.65 -61.29 -21.57
N VAL A 57 71.10 -60.09 -21.94
CA VAL A 57 71.14 -58.91 -21.06
C VAL A 57 69.84 -58.11 -21.12
N PHE A 58 69.22 -58.02 -22.30
CA PHE A 58 68.05 -57.18 -22.56
C PHE A 58 66.80 -57.56 -21.74
N PHE A 59 66.37 -58.83 -21.79
CA PHE A 59 65.15 -59.25 -21.08
C PHE A 59 65.25 -59.10 -19.55
N PRO A 60 66.36 -59.49 -18.88
CA PRO A 60 66.54 -59.23 -17.45
C PRO A 60 66.53 -57.74 -17.10
N VAL A 61 67.14 -56.88 -17.93
CA VAL A 61 67.15 -55.43 -17.71
C VAL A 61 65.73 -54.86 -17.80
N ILE A 62 64.91 -55.29 -18.76
CA ILE A 62 63.51 -54.86 -18.85
C ILE A 62 62.71 -55.30 -17.62
N LEU A 63 62.86 -56.54 -17.18
CA LEU A 63 62.19 -57.03 -15.97
C LEU A 63 62.58 -56.19 -14.73
N LEU A 64 63.86 -55.82 -14.62
CA LEU A 64 64.34 -54.94 -13.56
C LEU A 64 63.71 -53.53 -13.64
N VAL A 65 63.67 -52.94 -14.84
CA VAL A 65 63.05 -51.62 -15.07
C VAL A 65 61.57 -51.63 -14.72
N LEU A 66 60.83 -52.66 -15.16
CA LEU A 66 59.41 -52.84 -14.84
C LEU A 66 59.20 -52.99 -13.33
N PHE A 67 60.06 -53.76 -12.66
CA PHE A 67 59.99 -53.95 -11.21
C PHE A 67 60.29 -52.65 -10.43
N LEU A 68 61.31 -51.89 -10.82
CA LEU A 68 61.63 -50.60 -10.22
C LEU A 68 60.51 -49.58 -10.43
N ALA A 69 59.90 -49.56 -11.61
CA ALA A 69 58.73 -48.73 -11.88
C ALA A 69 57.56 -49.07 -10.93
N GLN A 70 57.30 -50.36 -10.65
CA GLN A 70 56.27 -50.77 -9.67
C GLN A 70 56.56 -50.26 -8.26
N ILE A 71 57.83 -50.29 -7.85
CA ILE A 71 58.25 -49.75 -6.56
C ILE A 71 57.98 -48.24 -6.50
N MET A 72 58.36 -47.48 -7.54
CA MET A 72 58.14 -46.03 -7.59
C MET A 72 56.65 -45.66 -7.51
N ILE A 73 55.77 -46.39 -8.20
CA ILE A 73 54.32 -46.16 -8.16
C ILE A 73 53.78 -46.32 -6.73
N ARG A 74 54.30 -47.29 -5.99
CA ARG A 74 53.89 -47.57 -4.62
C ARG A 74 54.32 -46.48 -3.64
N PHE A 75 55.45 -45.83 -3.89
CA PHE A 75 55.90 -44.66 -3.13
C PHE A 75 55.22 -43.35 -3.56
N GLY A 76 54.26 -43.38 -4.49
CA GLY A 76 53.50 -42.20 -4.91
C GLY A 76 54.14 -41.38 -6.04
N TYR A 77 55.25 -41.87 -6.58
CA TYR A 77 56.02 -41.29 -7.69
C TYR A 77 55.45 -41.74 -9.06
N VAL A 78 54.13 -41.57 -9.27
CA VAL A 78 53.40 -42.15 -10.42
C VAL A 78 53.89 -41.60 -11.77
N ARG A 79 53.93 -40.27 -11.93
CA ARG A 79 54.34 -39.63 -13.19
C ARG A 79 55.82 -39.90 -13.51
N THR A 80 56.67 -39.82 -12.48
CA THR A 80 58.10 -40.14 -12.57
C THR A 80 58.34 -41.60 -12.89
N ALA A 81 57.52 -42.53 -12.38
CA ALA A 81 57.60 -43.95 -12.74
C ALA A 81 57.22 -44.21 -14.19
N GLY A 82 56.18 -43.52 -14.70
CA GLY A 82 55.80 -43.56 -16.11
C GLY A 82 56.92 -43.04 -17.03
N ALA A 83 57.52 -41.91 -16.68
CA ALA A 83 58.64 -41.32 -17.43
C ALA A 83 59.88 -42.21 -17.38
N PHE A 84 60.20 -42.75 -16.22
CA PHE A 84 61.27 -43.73 -16.04
C PHE A 84 61.06 -44.95 -16.96
N LEU A 85 59.87 -45.53 -16.97
CA LEU A 85 59.56 -46.68 -17.80
C LEU A 85 59.67 -46.35 -19.30
N VAL A 86 59.11 -45.23 -19.75
CA VAL A 86 59.20 -44.77 -21.16
C VAL A 86 60.67 -44.61 -21.57
N VAL A 87 61.45 -43.86 -20.81
CA VAL A 87 62.85 -43.52 -21.16
C VAL A 87 63.74 -44.75 -21.14
N PHE A 88 63.63 -45.60 -20.12
CA PHE A 88 64.49 -46.78 -20.01
C PHE A 88 64.13 -47.87 -21.01
N VAL A 89 62.84 -48.11 -21.27
CA VAL A 89 62.45 -49.09 -22.30
C VAL A 89 62.78 -48.57 -23.70
N TRP A 90 62.56 -47.27 -23.97
CA TRP A 90 63.02 -46.65 -25.23
C TRP A 90 64.53 -46.80 -25.39
N GLY A 91 65.32 -46.42 -24.37
CA GLY A 91 66.77 -46.52 -24.40
C GLY A 91 67.26 -47.96 -24.56
N ALA A 92 66.60 -48.93 -23.92
CA ALA A 92 66.93 -50.34 -24.06
C ALA A 92 66.66 -50.85 -25.49
N LEU A 93 65.52 -50.50 -26.09
CA LEU A 93 65.19 -50.87 -27.48
C LEU A 93 66.19 -50.23 -28.46
N THR A 94 66.48 -48.94 -28.28
CA THR A 94 67.46 -48.22 -29.09
C THR A 94 68.87 -48.81 -28.94
N TYR A 95 69.27 -49.17 -27.71
CA TYR A 95 70.56 -49.81 -27.47
C TYR A 95 70.63 -51.21 -28.07
N GLN A 96 69.54 -52.00 -27.98
CA GLN A 96 69.46 -53.31 -28.63
C GLN A 96 69.65 -53.15 -30.14
N ALA A 97 68.83 -52.32 -30.80
CA ALA A 97 68.96 -52.02 -32.21
C ALA A 97 70.37 -51.49 -32.57
N ALA A 98 71.00 -50.74 -31.67
CA ALA A 98 72.35 -50.24 -31.87
C ALA A 98 73.42 -51.35 -31.86
N GLN A 99 73.20 -52.47 -31.17
CA GLN A 99 74.16 -53.58 -31.06
C GLN A 99 73.91 -54.72 -32.06
N THR A 100 72.73 -54.76 -32.67
CA THR A 100 72.30 -55.80 -33.62
C THR A 100 72.12 -55.18 -35.01
N ASP A 101 71.00 -55.44 -35.69
CA ASP A 101 70.80 -55.14 -37.11
C ASP A 101 70.32 -53.70 -37.42
N GLY A 102 70.54 -52.77 -36.49
CA GLY A 102 70.27 -51.34 -36.71
C GLY A 102 68.81 -51.09 -37.09
N VAL A 103 68.59 -50.46 -38.25
CA VAL A 103 67.24 -50.12 -38.76
C VAL A 103 66.37 -51.35 -39.01
N ARG A 104 66.99 -52.49 -39.29
CA ARG A 104 66.30 -53.73 -39.68
C ARG A 104 65.91 -54.59 -38.48
N ASP A 105 66.34 -54.21 -37.27
CA ASP A 105 66.03 -54.93 -36.04
C ASP A 105 64.56 -54.77 -35.62
N VAL A 106 63.97 -55.86 -35.10
CA VAL A 106 62.57 -55.87 -34.62
C VAL A 106 62.36 -54.90 -33.44
N ALA A 107 63.40 -54.52 -32.69
CA ALA A 107 63.34 -53.56 -31.60
C ALA A 107 62.83 -52.18 -32.04
N ILE A 108 63.09 -51.77 -33.29
CA ILE A 108 62.58 -50.50 -33.84
C ILE A 108 61.06 -50.54 -34.03
N LEU A 109 60.49 -51.73 -34.30
CA LEU A 109 59.04 -51.92 -34.34
C LEU A 109 58.41 -51.81 -32.94
N GLY A 110 59.22 -51.80 -31.88
CA GLY A 110 58.80 -51.45 -30.53
C GLY A 110 58.57 -49.95 -30.30
N TYR A 111 59.10 -49.05 -31.13
CA TYR A 111 58.95 -47.61 -30.93
C TYR A 111 57.49 -47.12 -30.94
N PRO A 112 56.60 -47.56 -31.87
CA PRO A 112 55.18 -47.24 -31.79
C PRO A 112 54.52 -47.62 -30.46
N ILE A 113 54.91 -48.76 -29.86
CA ILE A 113 54.41 -49.19 -28.54
C ILE A 113 54.84 -48.17 -27.48
N ILE A 114 56.10 -47.74 -27.49
CA ILE A 114 56.61 -46.78 -26.50
C ILE A 114 56.01 -45.38 -26.68
N ILE A 115 55.75 -44.95 -27.92
CA ILE A 115 55.06 -43.70 -28.23
C ILE A 115 53.64 -43.72 -27.68
N LEU A 116 52.88 -44.79 -27.95
CA LEU A 116 51.53 -44.97 -27.43
C LEU A 116 51.53 -45.02 -25.89
N LEU A 117 52.52 -45.70 -25.32
CA LEU A 117 52.67 -45.84 -23.88
C LEU A 117 53.03 -44.50 -23.21
N ALA A 118 53.89 -43.69 -23.82
CA ALA A 118 54.19 -42.34 -23.37
C ALA A 118 52.94 -41.43 -23.42
N GLY A 119 52.15 -41.52 -24.49
CA GLY A 119 50.89 -40.79 -24.62
C GLY A 119 49.83 -41.23 -23.60
N LEU A 120 49.75 -42.54 -23.31
CA LEU A 120 48.78 -43.11 -22.38
C LEU A 120 49.13 -42.85 -20.91
N LEU A 121 50.41 -42.87 -20.55
CA LEU A 121 50.86 -42.82 -19.16
C LEU A 121 51.27 -41.43 -18.67
N LEU A 122 51.67 -40.54 -19.58
CA LEU A 122 52.16 -39.21 -19.25
C LEU A 122 51.22 -38.15 -19.83
N SER A 123 51.49 -37.69 -21.05
CA SER A 123 50.55 -36.87 -21.80
C SER A 123 50.85 -36.96 -23.30
N TRP A 124 49.95 -36.40 -24.11
CA TRP A 124 50.13 -36.34 -25.56
C TRP A 124 51.44 -35.64 -25.97
N ARG A 125 51.94 -34.69 -25.16
CA ARG A 125 53.20 -33.97 -25.43
C ARG A 125 54.41 -34.88 -25.29
N GLU A 126 54.47 -35.69 -24.23
CA GLU A 126 55.53 -36.67 -24.01
C GLU A 126 55.50 -37.74 -25.10
N GLY A 127 54.32 -38.20 -25.52
CA GLY A 127 54.18 -39.10 -26.67
C GLY A 127 54.77 -38.54 -27.96
N LEU A 128 54.50 -37.27 -28.27
CA LEU A 128 55.05 -36.58 -29.43
C LEU A 128 56.58 -36.45 -29.37
N ILE A 129 57.12 -36.07 -28.20
CA ILE A 129 58.57 -35.96 -27.99
C ILE A 129 59.24 -37.32 -28.19
N THR A 130 58.71 -38.39 -27.59
CA THR A 130 59.22 -39.75 -27.78
C THR A 130 59.12 -40.19 -29.24
N GLY A 131 58.08 -39.77 -29.96
CA GLY A 131 57.94 -40.01 -31.40
C GLY A 131 59.04 -39.35 -32.21
N LEU A 132 59.33 -38.07 -31.95
CA LEU A 132 60.42 -37.34 -32.62
C LEU A 132 61.79 -37.95 -32.30
N LEU A 133 62.04 -38.34 -31.05
CA LEU A 133 63.28 -39.01 -30.65
C LEU A 133 63.43 -40.37 -31.32
N SER A 134 62.35 -41.15 -31.40
CA SER A 134 62.34 -42.45 -32.08
C SER A 134 62.61 -42.30 -33.58
N LEU A 135 61.99 -41.30 -34.22
CA LEU A 135 62.23 -40.98 -35.63
C LEU A 135 63.69 -40.58 -35.88
N ALA A 136 64.25 -39.72 -35.02
CA ALA A 136 65.65 -39.33 -35.10
C ALA A 136 66.60 -40.53 -34.94
N ALA A 137 66.29 -41.47 -34.03
CA ALA A 137 67.06 -42.69 -33.85
C ALA A 137 67.02 -43.60 -35.09
N VAL A 138 65.85 -43.77 -35.72
CA VAL A 138 65.72 -44.53 -36.98
C VAL A 138 66.58 -43.91 -38.08
N TRP A 139 66.49 -42.60 -38.28
CA TRP A 139 67.30 -41.89 -39.29
C TRP A 139 68.80 -41.96 -39.00
N PHE A 140 69.19 -41.90 -37.73
CA PHE A 140 70.58 -42.05 -37.32
C PHE A 140 71.13 -43.44 -37.67
N PHE A 141 70.38 -44.51 -37.40
CA PHE A 141 70.78 -45.86 -37.80
C PHE A 141 70.81 -46.04 -39.32
N ALA A 142 69.87 -45.44 -40.05
CA ALA A 142 69.84 -45.50 -41.52
C ALA A 142 71.08 -44.83 -42.12
N TRP A 143 71.45 -43.67 -41.58
CA TRP A 143 72.67 -42.97 -41.96
C TRP A 143 73.93 -43.79 -41.63
N GLN A 144 73.99 -44.47 -40.48
CA GLN A 144 75.11 -45.35 -40.14
C GLN A 144 75.25 -46.55 -41.10
N GLU A 145 74.12 -47.14 -41.53
CA GLU A 145 74.09 -48.24 -42.49
C GLU A 145 74.57 -47.79 -43.88
N ASP A 146 74.11 -46.62 -44.35
CA ASP A 146 74.53 -46.02 -45.63
C ASP A 146 76.04 -45.75 -45.70
N GLN A 147 76.65 -45.32 -44.59
CA GLN A 147 78.09 -45.08 -44.49
C GLN A 147 78.92 -46.36 -44.36
N GLY A 148 78.30 -47.55 -44.38
CA GLY A 148 78.98 -48.83 -44.27
C GLY A 148 79.62 -49.08 -42.90
N LEU A 149 79.21 -48.34 -41.87
CA LEU A 149 79.78 -48.41 -40.51
C LEU A 149 79.32 -49.64 -39.72
N ARG A 150 78.49 -50.52 -40.30
CA ARG A 150 77.92 -51.71 -39.65
C ARG A 150 77.89 -52.92 -40.57
N GLN A 151 78.10 -54.10 -39.98
CA GLN A 151 77.86 -55.40 -40.62
C GLN A 151 76.56 -55.98 -40.06
N TYR A 152 75.66 -56.47 -40.92
CA TYR A 152 74.34 -56.99 -40.53
C TYR A 152 74.30 -58.51 -40.59
N THR A 153 73.54 -59.10 -39.68
CA THR A 153 73.19 -60.53 -39.67
C THR A 153 71.73 -60.68 -40.09
N ILE A 154 71.41 -61.58 -41.01
CA ILE A 154 70.01 -61.79 -41.41
C ILE A 154 69.42 -62.83 -40.46
N ASP A 155 68.47 -62.39 -39.62
CA ASP A 155 67.68 -63.30 -38.79
C ASP A 155 66.92 -64.33 -39.65
N PRO A 156 66.79 -65.59 -39.19
CA PRO A 156 65.93 -66.57 -39.84
C PRO A 156 64.48 -66.05 -39.99
N PRO A 157 63.79 -66.32 -41.11
CA PRO A 157 62.44 -65.78 -41.34
C PRO A 157 61.42 -66.14 -40.25
N LEU A 158 61.53 -67.33 -39.65
CA LEU A 158 60.64 -67.79 -38.58
C LEU A 158 60.82 -67.02 -37.27
N SER A 159 62.05 -66.67 -36.88
CA SER A 159 62.31 -65.89 -35.66
C SER A 159 61.86 -64.45 -35.83
N TYR A 160 62.16 -63.85 -36.99
CA TYR A 160 61.68 -62.51 -37.35
C TYR A 160 60.15 -62.43 -37.31
N THR A 161 59.46 -63.40 -37.91
CA THR A 161 57.98 -63.45 -37.94
C THR A 161 57.37 -63.63 -36.55
N ARG A 162 58.01 -64.42 -35.68
CA ARG A 162 57.56 -64.62 -34.28
C ARG A 162 57.64 -63.32 -33.49
N ASP A 163 58.76 -62.62 -33.56
CA ASP A 163 58.98 -61.38 -32.80
C ASP A 163 58.10 -60.24 -33.37
N LEU A 164 57.93 -60.18 -34.68
CA LEU A 164 56.98 -59.29 -35.35
C LEU A 164 55.54 -59.53 -34.86
N SER A 165 55.11 -60.78 -34.78
CA SER A 165 53.78 -61.15 -34.30
C SER A 165 53.56 -60.70 -32.85
N ALA A 166 54.56 -60.83 -31.99
CA ALA A 166 54.49 -60.37 -30.60
C ALA A 166 54.31 -58.84 -30.51
N VAL A 167 55.04 -58.07 -31.33
CA VAL A 167 54.90 -56.60 -31.42
C VAL A 167 53.49 -56.21 -31.89
N PHE A 168 52.95 -56.87 -32.91
CA PHE A 168 51.59 -56.59 -33.39
C PHE A 168 50.52 -56.90 -32.34
N ILE A 169 50.66 -58.00 -31.60
CA ILE A 169 49.73 -58.35 -30.52
C ILE A 169 49.77 -57.28 -29.43
N ILE A 170 50.97 -56.90 -28.96
CA ILE A 170 51.13 -55.88 -27.92
C ILE A 170 50.56 -54.53 -28.37
N THR A 171 50.86 -54.12 -29.61
CA THR A 171 50.36 -52.86 -30.18
C THR A 171 48.84 -52.87 -30.28
N SER A 172 48.24 -53.96 -30.76
CA SER A 172 46.79 -54.10 -30.90
C SER A 172 46.08 -54.03 -29.55
N VAL A 173 46.63 -54.69 -28.52
CA VAL A 173 46.11 -54.62 -27.14
C VAL A 173 46.19 -53.19 -26.60
N LEU A 174 47.32 -52.50 -26.82
CA LEU A 174 47.51 -51.13 -26.33
C LEU A 174 46.56 -50.14 -26.99
N VAL A 175 46.38 -50.24 -28.32
CA VAL A 175 45.42 -49.44 -29.09
C VAL A 175 43.99 -49.72 -28.62
N TYR A 176 43.62 -50.99 -28.43
CA TYR A 176 42.30 -51.36 -27.92
C TYR A 176 42.03 -50.71 -26.55
N ILE A 177 42.99 -50.76 -25.62
CA ILE A 177 42.85 -50.15 -24.29
C ILE A 177 42.69 -48.62 -24.40
N LEU A 178 43.47 -47.97 -25.26
CA LEU A 178 43.38 -46.52 -25.49
C LEU A 178 41.99 -46.13 -25.99
N ILE A 179 41.48 -46.82 -27.02
CA ILE A 179 40.16 -46.57 -27.60
C ILE A 179 39.07 -46.86 -26.57
N TYR A 180 39.16 -47.98 -25.86
CA TYR A 180 38.21 -48.35 -24.82
C TYR A 180 38.11 -47.28 -23.73
N ARG A 181 39.26 -46.70 -23.31
CA ARG A 181 39.28 -45.60 -22.34
C ARG A 181 38.67 -44.32 -22.88
N LEU A 182 39.03 -43.93 -24.10
CA LEU A 182 38.51 -42.72 -24.71
C LEU A 182 36.98 -42.80 -24.82
N ASN A 183 36.45 -43.93 -25.29
CA ASN A 183 35.01 -44.14 -25.43
C ASN A 183 34.28 -44.14 -24.08
N ARG A 184 34.88 -44.74 -23.03
CA ARG A 184 34.29 -44.73 -21.69
C ARG A 184 34.25 -43.33 -21.10
N SER A 185 35.36 -42.59 -21.15
CA SER A 185 35.43 -41.20 -20.68
C SER A 185 34.44 -40.29 -21.38
N LEU A 186 34.31 -40.42 -22.72
CA LEU A 186 33.33 -39.67 -23.50
C LEU A 186 31.88 -40.02 -23.12
N SER A 187 31.60 -41.28 -22.78
CA SER A 187 30.27 -41.71 -22.38
C SER A 187 29.89 -41.15 -21.01
N ASP A 188 30.81 -41.19 -20.05
CA ASP A 188 30.61 -40.66 -18.70
C ASP A 188 30.38 -39.13 -18.76
N ALA A 189 31.22 -38.39 -19.52
CA ALA A 189 31.06 -36.94 -19.71
C ALA A 189 29.72 -36.56 -20.37
N ARG A 190 29.24 -37.37 -21.33
CA ARG A 190 27.92 -37.16 -21.96
C ARG A 190 26.77 -37.38 -20.99
N LEU A 191 26.89 -38.33 -20.08
CA LEU A 191 25.86 -38.60 -19.08
C LEU A 191 25.77 -37.43 -18.09
N GLU A 192 26.91 -36.99 -17.56
CA GLU A 192 27.00 -35.84 -16.64
C GLU A 192 26.42 -34.57 -17.28
N LEU A 193 26.73 -34.30 -18.55
CA LEU A 193 26.18 -33.15 -19.27
C LEU A 193 24.64 -33.22 -19.40
N ARG A 194 24.07 -34.40 -19.67
CA ARG A 194 22.61 -34.57 -19.76
C ARG A 194 21.92 -34.33 -18.41
N GLU A 195 22.52 -34.82 -17.33
CA GLU A 195 21.99 -34.59 -15.99
C GLU A 195 22.03 -33.10 -15.61
N ARG A 196 23.14 -32.42 -15.94
CA ARG A 196 23.30 -30.99 -15.71
C ARG A 196 22.29 -30.15 -16.51
N LEU A 197 22.10 -30.46 -17.79
CA LEU A 197 21.12 -29.77 -18.64
C LEU A 197 19.69 -29.94 -18.11
N ARG A 198 19.30 -31.14 -17.66
CA ARG A 198 17.98 -31.37 -17.04
C ARG A 198 17.79 -30.60 -15.74
N ALA A 199 18.83 -30.51 -14.91
CA ALA A 199 18.78 -29.74 -13.68
C ALA A 199 18.62 -28.24 -13.96
N GLU A 200 19.34 -27.74 -14.97
CA GLU A 200 19.26 -26.34 -15.40
C GLU A 200 17.90 -25.98 -15.99
N GLU A 201 17.34 -26.83 -16.85
CA GLU A 201 15.98 -26.68 -17.40
C GLU A 201 14.92 -26.63 -16.29
N LYS A 202 15.02 -27.53 -15.30
CA LYS A 202 14.12 -27.54 -14.14
C LYS A 202 14.23 -26.26 -13.32
N LEU A 203 15.45 -25.74 -13.13
CA LEU A 203 15.69 -24.50 -12.39
C LEU A 203 15.13 -23.27 -13.15
N GLN A 204 15.31 -23.23 -14.47
CA GLN A 204 14.76 -22.17 -15.32
C GLN A 204 13.23 -22.17 -15.29
N LEU A 205 12.59 -23.34 -15.42
CA LEU A 205 11.14 -23.48 -15.31
C LEU A 205 10.64 -22.96 -13.96
N GLN A 206 11.31 -23.34 -12.87
CA GLN A 206 10.96 -22.91 -11.52
C GLN A 206 11.13 -21.40 -11.32
N THR A 207 12.18 -20.81 -11.89
CA THR A 207 12.44 -19.37 -11.83
C THR A 207 11.38 -18.58 -12.61
N SER A 208 11.08 -19.00 -13.85
CA SER A 208 10.04 -18.38 -14.69
C SER A 208 8.67 -18.43 -14.01
N TYR A 209 8.32 -19.57 -13.41
CA TYR A 209 7.10 -19.72 -12.62
C TYR A 209 7.03 -18.75 -11.44
N LEU A 210 8.12 -18.61 -10.68
CA LEU A 210 8.18 -17.68 -9.55
C LEU A 210 8.05 -16.22 -10.00
N THR A 211 8.68 -15.85 -11.12
CA THR A 211 8.56 -14.50 -11.69
C THR A 211 7.13 -14.17 -12.11
N ALA A 212 6.46 -15.09 -12.83
CA ALA A 212 5.06 -14.91 -13.23
C ALA A 212 4.12 -14.78 -12.02
N LEU A 213 4.39 -15.56 -10.96
CA LEU A 213 3.63 -15.49 -9.71
C LEU A 213 3.91 -14.16 -8.97
N HIS A 214 5.15 -13.67 -8.98
CA HIS A 214 5.52 -12.40 -8.36
C HIS A 214 4.89 -11.20 -9.09
N GLU A 215 4.95 -11.14 -10.41
CA GLU A 215 4.29 -10.10 -11.21
C GLU A 215 2.77 -10.10 -11.02
N THR A 216 2.18 -11.30 -10.89
CA THR A 216 0.76 -11.46 -10.52
C THR A 216 0.48 -10.81 -9.18
N ALA A 217 1.22 -11.19 -8.14
CA ALA A 217 1.01 -10.71 -6.78
C ALA A 217 1.19 -9.19 -6.70
N PHE A 218 2.21 -8.66 -7.38
CA PHE A 218 2.50 -7.23 -7.39
C PHE A 218 1.41 -6.40 -8.10
N GLY A 219 0.89 -6.90 -9.24
CA GLY A 219 -0.22 -6.25 -9.94
C GLY A 219 -1.53 -6.22 -9.13
N LEU A 220 -1.75 -7.23 -8.29
CA LEU A 220 -2.90 -7.31 -7.40
C LEU A 220 -2.75 -6.43 -6.16
N LEU A 221 -1.56 -6.40 -5.54
CA LEU A 221 -1.32 -5.65 -4.30
C LEU A 221 -1.32 -4.12 -4.48
N ASN A 222 -1.06 -3.62 -5.69
CA ASN A 222 -1.07 -2.17 -5.97
C ASN A 222 -2.47 -1.60 -6.26
N ARG A 223 -3.52 -2.43 -6.35
CA ARG A 223 -4.89 -1.94 -6.53
C ARG A 223 -5.56 -1.75 -5.18
N LEU A 224 -5.82 -0.49 -4.85
CA LEU A 224 -6.43 -0.08 -3.58
C LEU A 224 -7.97 -0.10 -3.61
N GLU A 225 -8.57 -0.12 -4.81
CA GLU A 225 -10.02 -0.19 -4.97
C GLU A 225 -10.50 -1.64 -5.11
N LEU A 226 -11.53 -2.00 -4.34
CA LEU A 226 -11.99 -3.39 -4.24
C LEU A 226 -12.55 -3.91 -5.57
N ASN A 227 -13.46 -3.20 -6.22
CA ASN A 227 -14.11 -3.69 -7.45
C ASN A 227 -13.12 -3.93 -8.61
N PRO A 228 -12.23 -2.98 -8.98
CA PRO A 228 -11.23 -3.20 -10.02
C PRO A 228 -10.21 -4.29 -9.67
N LEU A 229 -9.97 -4.53 -8.37
CA LEU A 229 -9.14 -5.64 -7.92
C LEU A 229 -9.83 -6.98 -8.17
N LEU A 230 -11.10 -7.13 -7.77
CA LEU A 230 -11.87 -8.36 -7.96
C LEU A 230 -11.95 -8.77 -9.44
N GLU A 231 -12.20 -7.81 -10.33
CA GLU A 231 -12.17 -8.03 -11.78
C GLU A 231 -10.80 -8.53 -12.26
N SER A 232 -9.71 -7.89 -11.81
CA SER A 232 -8.36 -8.28 -12.19
C SER A 232 -7.98 -9.68 -11.70
N ILE A 233 -8.45 -10.09 -10.52
CA ILE A 233 -8.27 -11.45 -10.00
C ILE A 233 -8.96 -12.44 -10.94
N LEU A 234 -10.24 -12.20 -11.27
CA LEU A 234 -10.99 -13.10 -12.13
C LEU A 234 -10.44 -13.20 -13.55
N VAL A 235 -10.02 -12.08 -14.17
CA VAL A 235 -9.38 -12.12 -15.50
C VAL A 235 -8.14 -13.00 -15.47
N ARG A 236 -7.27 -12.84 -14.47
CA ARG A 236 -6.04 -13.62 -14.39
C ARG A 236 -6.28 -15.10 -14.08
N VAL A 237 -7.27 -15.41 -13.25
CA VAL A 237 -7.69 -16.81 -13.01
C VAL A 237 -8.27 -17.41 -14.29
N SER A 238 -9.06 -16.64 -15.05
CA SER A 238 -9.61 -17.07 -16.33
C SER A 238 -8.51 -17.44 -17.34
N GLU A 239 -7.49 -16.58 -17.49
CA GLU A 239 -6.36 -16.80 -18.39
C GLU A 239 -5.54 -18.03 -17.99
N LEU A 240 -5.20 -18.15 -16.70
CA LEU A 240 -4.32 -19.22 -16.22
C LEU A 240 -4.96 -20.60 -16.28
N PHE A 241 -6.27 -20.67 -16.10
CA PHE A 241 -7.01 -21.93 -16.11
C PHE A 241 -7.67 -22.24 -17.46
N ASP A 242 -7.53 -21.36 -18.45
CA ASP A 242 -8.09 -21.53 -19.80
C ASP A 242 -9.59 -21.87 -19.76
N THR A 243 -10.32 -21.03 -19.02
CA THR A 243 -11.79 -21.07 -18.93
C THR A 243 -12.36 -19.68 -18.65
N PRO A 244 -13.45 -19.28 -19.31
CA PRO A 244 -14.15 -18.03 -19.00
C PRO A 244 -15.03 -18.14 -17.74
N ASN A 245 -15.27 -19.36 -17.23
CA ASN A 245 -16.23 -19.61 -16.15
C ASN A 245 -15.54 -19.55 -14.80
N VAL A 246 -15.44 -18.34 -14.27
CA VAL A 246 -14.86 -18.06 -12.95
C VAL A 246 -15.78 -17.16 -12.14
N ALA A 247 -15.79 -17.31 -10.81
CA ALA A 247 -16.61 -16.48 -9.93
C ALA A 247 -15.92 -16.22 -8.60
N LEU A 248 -16.18 -15.06 -8.03
CA LEU A 248 -15.72 -14.68 -6.71
C LEU A 248 -16.93 -14.44 -5.82
N ASN A 249 -16.95 -15.15 -4.70
CA ASN A 249 -18.02 -15.11 -3.73
C ASN A 249 -17.45 -14.62 -2.40
N LEU A 250 -18.06 -13.61 -1.79
CA LEU A 250 -17.60 -13.04 -0.52
C LEU A 250 -18.63 -13.31 0.58
N VAL A 251 -18.14 -13.59 1.79
CA VAL A 251 -18.98 -13.74 2.97
C VAL A 251 -19.55 -12.37 3.34
N LEU A 252 -20.86 -12.32 3.62
CA LEU A 252 -21.49 -11.09 4.09
C LEU A 252 -20.94 -10.68 5.47
N PRO A 253 -20.91 -9.38 5.80
CA PRO A 253 -20.35 -8.90 7.08
C PRO A 253 -21.01 -9.50 8.33
N ASP A 254 -22.26 -9.94 8.23
CA ASP A 254 -23.02 -10.60 9.30
C ASP A 254 -22.76 -12.11 9.41
N GLY A 255 -21.99 -12.68 8.46
CA GLY A 255 -21.69 -14.11 8.39
C GLY A 255 -22.87 -15.00 8.01
N SER A 256 -23.99 -14.44 7.54
CA SER A 256 -25.24 -15.19 7.31
C SER A 256 -25.22 -16.03 6.03
N ALA A 257 -24.56 -15.51 4.99
CA ALA A 257 -24.46 -16.14 3.68
C ALA A 257 -23.18 -15.70 2.95
N VAL A 258 -22.87 -16.42 1.88
CA VAL A 258 -21.87 -16.04 0.89
C VAL A 258 -22.59 -15.50 -0.34
N LYS A 259 -22.24 -14.29 -0.78
CA LYS A 259 -22.80 -13.65 -1.96
C LYS A 259 -21.82 -13.74 -3.12
N GLN A 260 -22.30 -14.14 -4.31
CA GLN A 260 -21.51 -13.99 -5.52
C GLN A 260 -21.41 -12.51 -5.88
N VAL A 261 -20.24 -11.91 -5.65
CA VAL A 261 -20.01 -10.48 -5.91
C VAL A 261 -19.64 -10.23 -7.36
N LEU A 262 -18.94 -11.18 -7.98
CA LEU A 262 -18.51 -11.06 -9.37
C LEU A 262 -18.38 -12.44 -10.01
N GLY A 263 -18.78 -12.56 -11.27
CA GLY A 263 -18.75 -13.78 -12.04
C GLY A 263 -18.53 -13.47 -13.51
N HIS A 264 -17.76 -14.32 -14.18
CA HIS A 264 -17.49 -14.28 -15.62
C HIS A 264 -18.00 -15.56 -16.31
N GLY A 265 -18.17 -15.48 -17.63
CA GLY A 265 -18.73 -16.57 -18.41
C GLY A 265 -20.14 -16.93 -17.94
N MET A 266 -20.41 -18.23 -17.79
CA MET A 266 -21.70 -18.72 -17.32
C MET A 266 -22.01 -18.32 -15.87
N PHE A 267 -21.01 -17.91 -15.07
CA PHE A 267 -21.27 -17.45 -13.71
C PHE A 267 -21.84 -16.03 -13.64
N ALA A 268 -21.66 -15.20 -14.68
CA ALA A 268 -22.09 -13.79 -14.64
C ALA A 268 -23.59 -13.61 -14.33
N GLN A 269 -24.44 -14.55 -14.75
CA GLN A 269 -25.87 -14.53 -14.50
C GLN A 269 -26.28 -14.78 -13.04
N PHE A 270 -25.34 -15.23 -12.20
CA PHE A 270 -25.56 -15.48 -10.77
C PHE A 270 -25.02 -14.38 -9.87
N ASN A 271 -24.58 -13.25 -10.43
CA ASN A 271 -24.11 -12.12 -9.64
C ASN A 271 -25.24 -11.64 -8.71
N GLY A 272 -24.97 -11.64 -7.40
CA GLY A 272 -25.94 -11.36 -6.36
C GLY A 272 -26.56 -12.58 -5.69
N MET A 273 -26.36 -13.79 -6.23
CA MET A 273 -26.87 -15.03 -5.63
C MET A 273 -26.26 -15.26 -4.24
N LEU A 274 -27.11 -15.67 -3.29
CA LEU A 274 -26.72 -16.01 -1.93
C LEU A 274 -26.65 -17.53 -1.78
N THR A 275 -25.58 -18.01 -1.14
CA THR A 275 -25.37 -19.43 -0.83
C THR A 275 -25.08 -19.59 0.67
N HIS A 276 -25.74 -20.55 1.33
CA HIS A 276 -25.50 -20.85 2.74
C HIS A 276 -24.47 -21.96 2.94
N LYS A 277 -24.01 -22.16 4.18
CA LYS A 277 -23.06 -23.23 4.52
C LYS A 277 -23.59 -24.60 4.11
N ASN A 278 -22.69 -25.45 3.60
CA ASN A 278 -22.96 -26.81 3.12
C ASN A 278 -23.88 -26.91 1.88
N GLN A 279 -24.12 -25.81 1.17
CA GLN A 279 -24.86 -25.81 -0.09
C GLN A 279 -23.94 -25.64 -1.30
N GLY A 280 -24.02 -26.54 -2.28
CA GLY A 280 -23.19 -26.45 -3.47
C GLY A 280 -21.70 -26.52 -3.17
N VAL A 281 -20.89 -26.19 -4.19
CA VAL A 281 -19.43 -26.13 -4.05
C VAL A 281 -19.01 -24.95 -3.17
N VAL A 282 -19.64 -23.78 -3.35
CA VAL A 282 -19.37 -22.56 -2.56
C VAL A 282 -19.60 -22.80 -1.06
N GLY A 283 -20.79 -23.23 -0.69
CA GLY A 283 -21.17 -23.41 0.71
C GLY A 283 -20.38 -24.52 1.40
N THR A 284 -19.98 -25.57 0.66
CA THR A 284 -19.13 -26.64 1.18
C THR A 284 -17.70 -26.15 1.43
N ALA A 285 -17.10 -25.41 0.48
CA ALA A 285 -15.77 -24.83 0.65
C ALA A 285 -15.75 -23.81 1.81
N TRP A 286 -16.82 -23.01 1.94
CA TRP A 286 -16.97 -22.06 3.05
C TRP A 286 -17.10 -22.75 4.41
N ALA A 287 -17.93 -23.80 4.52
CA ALA A 287 -18.17 -24.50 5.78
C ALA A 287 -16.95 -25.30 6.26
N THR A 288 -16.22 -25.93 5.33
CA THR A 288 -15.08 -26.79 5.66
C THR A 288 -13.76 -26.03 5.74
N GLY A 289 -13.67 -24.86 5.09
CA GLY A 289 -12.41 -24.17 4.87
C GLY A 289 -11.41 -24.98 4.03
N LYS A 290 -11.87 -25.97 3.26
CA LYS A 290 -11.02 -26.80 2.39
C LYS A 290 -11.47 -26.67 0.93
N SER A 291 -10.50 -26.80 0.04
CA SER A 291 -10.74 -26.83 -1.41
C SER A 291 -11.68 -27.97 -1.79
N THR A 292 -12.73 -27.65 -2.52
CA THR A 292 -13.75 -28.60 -2.99
C THR A 292 -13.57 -28.78 -4.50
N LEU A 293 -13.13 -29.96 -4.92
CA LEU A 293 -12.87 -30.31 -6.32
C LEU A 293 -13.86 -31.38 -6.76
N ILE A 294 -14.68 -31.04 -7.75
CA ILE A 294 -15.69 -31.94 -8.32
C ILE A 294 -15.29 -32.24 -9.76
N GLU A 295 -15.03 -33.50 -10.08
CA GLU A 295 -14.65 -33.90 -11.44
C GLU A 295 -15.84 -33.91 -12.41
N ASN A 296 -17.01 -34.34 -11.93
CA ASN A 296 -18.23 -34.42 -12.73
C ASN A 296 -19.41 -33.81 -11.97
N TYR A 297 -19.60 -32.51 -12.14
CA TYR A 297 -20.62 -31.73 -11.47
C TYR A 297 -22.04 -32.14 -11.88
N SER A 298 -22.23 -32.59 -13.12
CA SER A 298 -23.53 -33.06 -13.63
C SER A 298 -24.06 -34.27 -12.84
N GLU A 299 -23.16 -35.12 -12.30
CA GLU A 299 -23.52 -36.33 -11.54
C GLU A 299 -23.44 -36.12 -10.02
N TRP A 300 -22.87 -35.00 -9.57
CA TRP A 300 -22.65 -34.74 -8.15
C TRP A 300 -23.96 -34.39 -7.42
N THR A 301 -24.22 -35.06 -6.29
CA THR A 301 -25.48 -34.93 -5.53
C THR A 301 -25.60 -33.62 -4.76
N GLY A 302 -24.48 -32.95 -4.46
CA GLY A 302 -24.46 -31.69 -3.71
C GLY A 302 -24.71 -30.44 -4.56
N ARG A 303 -25.05 -30.60 -5.85
CA ARG A 303 -25.27 -29.49 -6.78
C ARG A 303 -26.46 -28.63 -6.38
N LEU A 304 -26.38 -27.35 -6.71
CA LEU A 304 -27.48 -26.41 -6.49
C LEU A 304 -28.51 -26.55 -7.63
N PRO A 305 -29.83 -26.58 -7.35
CA PRO A 305 -30.86 -26.64 -8.38
C PRO A 305 -30.77 -25.49 -9.40
N GLU A 306 -30.34 -24.31 -8.96
CA GLU A 306 -30.25 -23.08 -9.75
C GLU A 306 -29.17 -23.13 -10.84
N VAL A 307 -28.18 -24.02 -10.70
CA VAL A 307 -27.08 -24.22 -11.66
C VAL A 307 -27.18 -25.56 -12.37
N ASP A 308 -28.23 -26.35 -12.12
CA ASP A 308 -28.44 -27.64 -12.78
C ASP A 308 -28.73 -27.44 -14.27
N GLY A 309 -28.28 -28.38 -15.10
CA GLY A 309 -28.45 -28.31 -16.56
C GLY A 309 -27.55 -27.31 -17.30
N MET A 310 -26.68 -26.57 -16.61
CA MET A 310 -25.74 -25.61 -17.25
C MET A 310 -24.52 -26.25 -17.91
N GLY A 311 -24.40 -27.58 -17.86
CA GLY A 311 -23.32 -28.30 -18.55
C GLY A 311 -21.95 -28.19 -17.88
N PHE A 312 -21.87 -27.70 -16.63
CA PHE A 312 -20.63 -27.77 -15.86
C PHE A 312 -20.18 -29.23 -15.65
N LYS A 313 -18.88 -29.46 -15.87
CA LYS A 313 -18.20 -30.75 -15.72
C LYS A 313 -17.26 -30.68 -14.53
N GLY A 314 -16.04 -30.18 -14.72
CA GLY A 314 -15.11 -29.94 -13.61
C GLY A 314 -15.45 -28.64 -12.88
N VAL A 315 -15.60 -28.66 -11.55
CA VAL A 315 -15.81 -27.45 -10.74
C VAL A 315 -14.87 -27.46 -9.53
N ALA A 316 -14.16 -26.37 -9.31
CA ALA A 316 -13.31 -26.13 -8.16
C ALA A 316 -13.81 -24.94 -7.36
N GLY A 317 -14.04 -25.13 -6.06
CA GLY A 317 -14.30 -24.08 -5.08
C GLY A 317 -13.16 -23.98 -4.10
N ILE A 318 -12.43 -22.88 -4.13
CA ILE A 318 -11.25 -22.64 -3.30
C ILE A 318 -11.56 -21.55 -2.28
N PRO A 319 -11.41 -21.81 -0.97
CA PRO A 319 -11.65 -20.81 0.05
C PRO A 319 -10.61 -19.70 0.00
N LEU A 320 -11.07 -18.45 0.02
CA LEU A 320 -10.28 -17.26 0.29
C LEU A 320 -10.19 -17.12 1.81
N LYS A 321 -8.98 -17.10 2.36
CA LYS A 321 -8.74 -17.11 3.80
C LYS A 321 -7.98 -15.89 4.26
N SER A 322 -8.47 -15.31 5.35
CA SER A 322 -7.74 -14.33 6.16
C SER A 322 -7.46 -14.95 7.53
N GLY A 323 -6.20 -15.29 7.81
CA GLY A 323 -5.85 -16.05 9.00
C GLY A 323 -6.55 -17.42 9.05
N GLN A 324 -7.40 -17.64 10.06
CA GLN A 324 -8.19 -18.87 10.21
C GLN A 324 -9.62 -18.77 9.64
N GLU A 325 -10.08 -17.57 9.29
CA GLU A 325 -11.43 -17.36 8.79
C GLU A 325 -11.48 -17.42 7.27
N VAL A 326 -12.59 -17.96 6.75
CA VAL A 326 -12.88 -17.95 5.31
C VAL A 326 -13.66 -16.68 5.01
N THR A 327 -13.07 -15.77 4.24
CA THR A 327 -13.67 -14.49 3.86
C THR A 327 -14.42 -14.57 2.53
N GLY A 328 -14.21 -15.64 1.76
CA GLY A 328 -14.89 -15.87 0.49
C GLY A 328 -14.54 -17.21 -0.15
N VAL A 329 -15.02 -17.43 -1.36
CA VAL A 329 -14.74 -18.62 -2.18
C VAL A 329 -14.55 -18.20 -3.64
N LEU A 330 -13.41 -18.57 -4.20
CA LEU A 330 -13.12 -18.49 -5.64
C LEU A 330 -13.62 -19.77 -6.31
N LEU A 331 -14.42 -19.60 -7.37
CA LEU A 331 -14.97 -20.68 -8.16
C LEU A 331 -14.36 -20.69 -9.55
N VAL A 332 -14.04 -21.87 -10.05
CA VAL A 332 -13.59 -22.10 -11.43
C VAL A 332 -14.31 -23.32 -11.96
N ALA A 333 -14.86 -23.24 -13.17
CA ALA A 333 -15.54 -24.37 -13.80
C ALA A 333 -15.10 -24.61 -15.24
N TYR A 334 -15.15 -25.86 -15.65
CA TYR A 334 -15.00 -26.32 -17.02
C TYR A 334 -16.33 -26.88 -17.52
N THR A 335 -16.65 -26.60 -18.78
CA THR A 335 -17.81 -27.16 -19.49
C THR A 335 -17.42 -28.28 -20.46
N GLU A 336 -16.13 -28.38 -20.80
CA GLU A 336 -15.58 -29.41 -21.68
C GLU A 336 -15.22 -30.69 -20.90
N GLY A 337 -15.63 -31.85 -21.43
CA GLY A 337 -15.64 -33.13 -20.72
C GLY A 337 -14.28 -33.76 -20.38
N GLU A 338 -13.18 -33.29 -20.97
CA GLU A 338 -11.83 -33.85 -20.73
C GLU A 338 -10.98 -33.01 -19.74
N LYS A 339 -11.36 -31.74 -19.47
CA LYS A 339 -10.58 -30.87 -18.58
C LYS A 339 -10.88 -31.18 -17.11
N LYS A 340 -9.91 -31.84 -16.45
CA LYS A 340 -9.93 -32.13 -15.01
C LYS A 340 -8.97 -31.22 -14.23
N PHE A 341 -9.30 -30.97 -12.95
CA PHE A 341 -8.38 -30.31 -12.02
C PHE A 341 -7.33 -31.30 -11.53
N SER A 342 -6.14 -31.26 -12.13
CA SER A 342 -4.99 -31.99 -11.59
C SER A 342 -4.57 -31.41 -10.23
N GLN A 343 -3.83 -32.21 -9.45
CA GLN A 343 -3.33 -31.77 -8.14
C GLN A 343 -2.44 -30.52 -8.24
N GLU A 344 -1.66 -30.39 -9.32
CA GLU A 344 -0.84 -29.20 -9.61
C GLU A 344 -1.69 -27.96 -9.88
N LYS A 345 -2.76 -28.09 -10.68
CA LYS A 345 -3.70 -27.00 -10.97
C LYS A 345 -4.47 -26.57 -9.73
N ALA A 346 -4.88 -27.51 -8.88
CA ALA A 346 -5.54 -27.21 -7.62
C ALA A 346 -4.62 -26.41 -6.67
N LEU A 347 -3.35 -26.83 -6.53
CA LEU A 347 -2.36 -26.13 -5.70
C LEU A 347 -2.06 -24.72 -6.21
N LEU A 348 -2.02 -24.53 -7.53
CA LEU A 348 -1.87 -23.21 -8.14
C LEU A 348 -3.07 -22.30 -7.82
N LEU A 349 -4.29 -22.83 -7.90
CA LEU A 349 -5.51 -22.09 -7.59
C LEU A 349 -5.57 -21.70 -6.11
N GLU A 350 -5.15 -22.59 -5.21
CA GLU A 350 -5.01 -22.31 -3.77
C GLU A 350 -4.04 -21.17 -3.48
N ARG A 351 -2.88 -21.13 -4.15
CA ARG A 351 -1.89 -20.05 -3.98
C ARG A 351 -2.43 -18.71 -4.45
N LEU A 352 -3.13 -18.69 -5.58
CA LEU A 352 -3.76 -17.47 -6.10
C LEU A 352 -4.92 -17.01 -5.22
N ALA A 353 -5.72 -17.94 -4.71
CA ALA A 353 -6.78 -17.65 -3.74
C ALA A 353 -6.20 -17.03 -2.47
N ALA A 354 -5.07 -17.53 -1.96
CA ALA A 354 -4.40 -16.94 -0.80
C ALA A 354 -3.91 -15.50 -1.07
N LEU A 355 -3.29 -15.25 -2.23
CA LEU A 355 -2.87 -13.90 -2.64
C LEU A 355 -4.07 -12.96 -2.85
N GLY A 356 -5.13 -13.45 -3.49
CA GLY A 356 -6.37 -12.72 -3.71
C GLY A 356 -7.06 -12.35 -2.41
N ALA A 357 -7.10 -13.26 -1.44
CA ALA A 357 -7.67 -13.00 -0.11
C ALA A 357 -6.94 -11.85 0.59
N LEU A 358 -5.60 -11.87 0.60
CA LEU A 358 -4.78 -10.78 1.18
C LEU A 358 -5.02 -9.44 0.48
N ALA A 359 -5.10 -9.44 -0.85
CA ALA A 359 -5.35 -8.21 -1.60
C ALA A 359 -6.76 -7.64 -1.32
N ILE A 360 -7.77 -8.51 -1.21
CA ILE A 360 -9.15 -8.13 -0.89
C ILE A 360 -9.22 -7.53 0.51
N ASP A 361 -8.58 -8.15 1.50
CA ASP A 361 -8.54 -7.61 2.87
C ASP A 361 -7.87 -6.24 2.91
N ASN A 362 -6.74 -6.08 2.22
CA ASN A 362 -6.04 -4.80 2.13
C ASN A 362 -6.91 -3.71 1.49
N ALA A 363 -7.60 -4.01 0.37
CA ALA A 363 -8.50 -3.06 -0.29
C ALA A 363 -9.69 -2.68 0.62
N ARG A 364 -10.25 -3.64 1.35
CA ARG A 364 -11.34 -3.40 2.30
C ARG A 364 -10.91 -2.52 3.47
N LEU A 365 -9.77 -2.83 4.10
CA LEU A 365 -9.21 -2.01 5.18
C LEU A 365 -8.90 -0.58 4.71
N TYR A 366 -8.42 -0.45 3.47
CA TYR A 366 -8.18 0.86 2.88
C TYR A 366 -9.48 1.65 2.69
N GLU A 367 -10.54 1.05 2.14
CA GLU A 367 -11.85 1.69 2.01
C GLU A 367 -12.44 2.11 3.36
N GLU A 368 -12.37 1.24 4.38
CA GLU A 368 -12.85 1.53 5.74
C GLU A 368 -12.10 2.74 6.34
N ALA A 369 -10.76 2.77 6.23
CA ALA A 369 -9.96 3.89 6.70
C ALA A 369 -10.27 5.20 5.94
N GLN A 370 -10.48 5.14 4.62
CA GLN A 370 -10.87 6.32 3.83
C GLN A 370 -12.26 6.84 4.20
N ASN A 371 -13.20 5.94 4.52
CA ASN A 371 -14.53 6.31 5.00
C ASN A 371 -14.45 7.00 6.36
N GLU A 372 -13.69 6.44 7.31
CA GLU A 372 -13.49 7.05 8.62
C GLU A 372 -12.84 8.45 8.51
N ILE A 373 -11.84 8.61 7.63
CA ILE A 373 -11.20 9.92 7.39
C ILE A 373 -12.20 10.92 6.81
N ARG A 374 -13.06 10.50 5.87
CA ARG A 374 -14.10 11.37 5.30
C ARG A 374 -15.10 11.81 6.35
N GLU A 375 -15.57 10.88 7.17
CA GLU A 375 -16.52 11.17 8.24
C GLU A 375 -15.92 12.13 9.28
N ARG A 376 -14.69 11.87 9.74
CA ARG A 376 -13.97 12.76 10.66
C ARG A 376 -13.82 14.17 10.10
N LYS A 377 -13.44 14.31 8.82
CA LYS A 377 -13.30 15.62 8.17
C LYS A 377 -14.64 16.35 8.04
N ALA A 378 -15.73 15.64 7.78
CA ALA A 378 -17.06 16.23 7.71
C ALA A 378 -17.48 16.77 9.09
N ILE A 379 -17.29 15.97 10.15
CA ILE A 379 -17.58 16.39 11.54
C ILE A 379 -16.71 17.58 11.94
N GLU A 380 -15.41 17.58 11.62
CA GLU A 380 -14.50 18.69 11.93
C GLU A 380 -14.89 19.97 11.16
N ALA A 381 -15.28 19.85 9.89
CA ALA A 381 -15.73 20.97 9.08
C ALA A 381 -17.04 21.58 9.63
N ASP A 382 -18.01 20.74 9.98
CA ASP A 382 -19.27 21.18 10.58
C ASP A 382 -19.05 21.83 11.95
N LEU A 383 -18.16 21.26 12.78
CA LEU A 383 -17.76 21.85 14.05
C LEU A 383 -17.16 23.24 13.83
N ARG A 384 -16.17 23.36 12.94
CA ARG A 384 -15.51 24.63 12.63
C ARG A 384 -16.50 25.67 12.07
N ALA A 385 -17.42 25.26 11.20
CA ALA A 385 -18.45 26.14 10.66
C ALA A 385 -19.42 26.60 11.75
N SER A 386 -19.78 25.73 12.69
CA SER A 386 -20.63 26.07 13.84
C SER A 386 -19.94 27.02 14.82
N GLU A 387 -18.65 26.79 15.12
CA GLU A 387 -17.84 27.67 15.96
C GLU A 387 -17.67 29.06 15.33
N GLU A 388 -17.40 29.12 14.01
CA GLU A 388 -17.28 30.39 13.31
C GLU A 388 -18.61 31.15 13.28
N ARG A 389 -19.72 30.43 13.09
CA ARG A 389 -21.07 31.02 13.15
C ARG A 389 -21.36 31.57 14.54
N PHE A 390 -21.08 30.79 15.60
CA PHE A 390 -21.23 31.25 16.98
C PHE A 390 -20.37 32.50 17.23
N ARG A 391 -19.08 32.46 16.89
CA ARG A 391 -18.17 33.60 17.09
C ARG A 391 -18.65 34.86 16.37
N LYS A 392 -19.13 34.74 15.12
CA LYS A 392 -19.69 35.86 14.36
C LYS A 392 -20.96 36.43 15.00
N VAL A 393 -21.90 35.58 15.39
CA VAL A 393 -23.15 36.02 16.04
C VAL A 393 -22.87 36.62 17.41
N PHE A 394 -22.01 35.97 18.19
CA PHE A 394 -21.62 36.39 19.54
C PHE A 394 -20.92 37.76 19.50
N ASN A 395 -19.90 37.95 18.66
CA ASN A 395 -19.11 39.19 18.60
C ASN A 395 -19.80 40.35 17.85
N ASN A 396 -20.62 40.06 16.83
CA ASN A 396 -21.33 41.13 16.10
C ASN A 396 -22.65 41.55 16.78
N SER A 397 -23.05 40.91 17.88
CA SER A 397 -24.21 41.34 18.67
C SER A 397 -23.96 42.72 19.29
N ASN A 398 -24.98 43.58 19.30
CA ASN A 398 -24.95 44.87 20.02
C ASN A 398 -25.30 44.74 21.51
N ILE A 399 -25.69 43.54 21.94
CA ILE A 399 -25.94 43.21 23.35
C ILE A 399 -24.60 42.78 23.94
N ALA A 400 -24.19 43.40 25.05
CA ALA A 400 -23.04 42.95 25.81
C ALA A 400 -23.37 41.59 26.42
N VAL A 401 -22.56 40.57 26.09
CA VAL A 401 -22.69 39.22 26.64
C VAL A 401 -21.39 38.84 27.32
N SER A 402 -21.47 38.35 28.55
CA SER A 402 -20.34 37.78 29.28
C SER A 402 -20.74 36.52 30.04
N ILE A 403 -19.77 35.63 30.22
CA ILE A 403 -19.90 34.40 31.01
C ILE A 403 -18.90 34.50 32.15
N VAL A 404 -19.41 34.43 33.38
CA VAL A 404 -18.59 34.48 34.59
C VAL A 404 -18.86 33.27 35.49
N THR A 405 -17.86 32.85 36.27
CA THR A 405 -18.07 31.76 37.25
C THR A 405 -19.03 32.19 38.35
N LEU A 406 -19.92 31.30 38.83
CA LEU A 406 -20.88 31.65 39.87
C LEU A 406 -20.20 32.04 41.20
N GLU A 407 -19.23 31.23 41.62
CA GLU A 407 -18.57 31.33 42.93
C GLU A 407 -17.73 32.62 43.06
N ARG A 408 -16.79 32.83 42.15
CA ARG A 408 -15.86 33.98 42.21
C ARG A 408 -16.19 35.11 41.26
N GLY A 409 -17.08 34.90 40.29
CA GLY A 409 -17.37 35.91 39.26
C GLY A 409 -16.21 36.11 38.30
N VAL A 410 -15.44 35.05 38.04
CA VAL A 410 -14.27 35.09 37.13
C VAL A 410 -14.73 35.10 35.69
N PHE A 411 -14.27 36.05 34.89
CA PHE A 411 -14.60 36.14 33.46
C PHE A 411 -13.99 34.98 32.68
N LEU A 412 -14.85 34.16 32.09
CA LEU A 412 -14.47 33.06 31.20
C LEU A 412 -14.49 33.50 29.74
N GLU A 413 -15.52 34.26 29.35
CA GLU A 413 -15.71 34.71 27.99
C GLU A 413 -16.57 35.98 27.95
N ALA A 414 -16.34 36.85 26.96
CA ALA A 414 -17.20 38.01 26.70
C ALA A 414 -17.08 38.44 25.23
N ASN A 415 -18.17 38.99 24.69
CA ASN A 415 -18.21 39.44 23.29
C ASN A 415 -17.71 40.88 23.12
N ASP A 416 -17.51 41.30 21.87
CA ASP A 416 -16.99 42.64 21.56
C ASP A 416 -17.88 43.79 22.06
N ALA A 417 -19.20 43.59 22.13
CA ALA A 417 -20.10 44.59 22.72
C ALA A 417 -19.87 44.75 24.23
N PHE A 418 -19.60 43.67 24.96
CA PHE A 418 -19.26 43.75 26.38
C PHE A 418 -18.00 44.60 26.58
N TRP A 419 -16.91 44.33 25.84
CA TRP A 419 -15.67 45.10 25.95
C TRP A 419 -15.88 46.58 25.62
N ARG A 420 -16.64 46.88 24.56
CA ARG A 420 -16.95 48.25 24.13
C ARG A 420 -17.81 49.02 25.13
N ILE A 421 -18.83 48.38 25.70
CA ILE A 421 -19.76 49.02 26.64
C ILE A 421 -19.12 49.14 28.02
N SER A 422 -18.38 48.13 28.45
CA SER A 422 -17.74 48.10 29.77
C SER A 422 -16.46 48.92 29.86
N GLY A 423 -15.79 49.17 28.73
CA GLY A 423 -14.48 49.82 28.68
C GLY A 423 -13.33 48.95 29.21
N LEU A 424 -13.58 47.67 29.49
CA LEU A 424 -12.55 46.71 29.92
C LEU A 424 -11.83 46.11 28.70
N SER A 425 -10.54 45.78 28.87
CA SER A 425 -9.78 45.06 27.85
C SER A 425 -9.84 43.54 28.13
N PRO A 426 -10.01 42.70 27.08
CA PRO A 426 -10.06 41.25 27.26
C PRO A 426 -8.77 40.70 27.87
N GLU A 427 -7.61 41.26 27.53
CA GLU A 427 -6.30 40.83 28.05
C GLU A 427 -6.14 41.05 29.56
N THR A 428 -6.85 42.03 30.11
CA THR A 428 -6.77 42.39 31.53
C THR A 428 -7.94 41.89 32.36
N ALA A 429 -9.07 41.56 31.72
CA ALA A 429 -10.29 41.15 32.39
C ALA A 429 -10.53 39.63 32.38
N LEU A 430 -10.12 38.90 31.34
CA LEU A 430 -10.30 37.44 31.29
C LEU A 430 -9.47 36.76 32.37
N GLY A 431 -10.06 35.80 33.08
CA GLY A 431 -9.43 35.12 34.21
C GLY A 431 -9.45 35.89 35.54
N HIS A 432 -9.86 37.16 35.54
CA HIS A 432 -10.00 37.97 36.74
C HIS A 432 -11.45 38.00 37.26
N SER A 433 -11.62 38.18 38.57
CA SER A 433 -12.94 38.24 39.19
C SER A 433 -13.62 39.61 39.01
N SER A 434 -14.95 39.62 38.94
CA SER A 434 -15.74 40.86 38.88
C SER A 434 -15.49 41.82 40.06
N LEU A 435 -15.02 41.29 41.20
CA LEU A 435 -14.59 42.09 42.35
C LEU A 435 -13.20 42.71 42.15
N GLU A 436 -12.24 41.96 41.60
CA GLU A 436 -10.90 42.48 41.24
C GLU A 436 -10.99 43.61 40.21
N LEU A 437 -11.99 43.55 39.34
CA LEU A 437 -12.25 44.53 38.29
C LEU A 437 -13.14 45.71 38.75
N ASN A 438 -13.49 45.78 40.05
CA ASN A 438 -14.31 46.84 40.66
C ASN A 438 -15.64 47.08 39.91
N LEU A 439 -16.33 46.02 39.48
CA LEU A 439 -17.62 46.12 38.78
C LEU A 439 -18.84 46.24 39.72
N TRP A 440 -18.60 46.20 41.03
CA TRP A 440 -19.61 46.29 42.08
C TRP A 440 -19.25 47.44 43.01
N ASP A 441 -20.23 48.19 43.51
CA ASP A 441 -19.97 49.28 44.47
C ASP A 441 -19.48 48.73 45.82
N SER A 442 -19.89 47.49 46.16
CA SER A 442 -19.36 46.77 47.31
C SER A 442 -19.40 45.25 47.11
N PRO A 443 -18.52 44.48 47.79
CA PRO A 443 -18.58 43.01 47.75
C PRO A 443 -19.92 42.42 48.22
N ARG A 444 -20.61 43.12 49.13
CA ARG A 444 -21.92 42.71 49.65
C ARG A 444 -23.01 42.75 48.58
N GLU A 445 -22.97 43.75 47.70
CA GLU A 445 -23.92 43.88 46.59
C GLU A 445 -23.83 42.69 45.63
N ARG A 446 -22.61 42.24 45.35
CA ARG A 446 -22.38 41.01 44.56
C ARG A 446 -23.02 39.79 45.25
N GLU A 447 -22.81 39.64 46.55
CA GLU A 447 -23.33 38.50 47.32
C GLU A 447 -24.86 38.49 47.31
N GLU A 448 -25.49 39.65 47.51
CA GLU A 448 -26.94 39.82 47.43
C GLU A 448 -27.47 39.48 46.03
N PHE A 449 -26.78 39.92 44.97
CA PHE A 449 -27.11 39.56 43.59
C PHE A 449 -27.01 38.05 43.33
N VAL A 450 -25.92 37.40 43.75
CA VAL A 450 -25.74 35.95 43.57
C VAL A 450 -26.80 35.15 44.32
N ASN A 451 -27.13 35.55 45.54
CA ASN A 451 -28.17 34.91 46.34
C ASN A 451 -29.56 35.04 45.69
N GLN A 452 -29.86 36.22 45.14
CA GLN A 452 -31.10 36.43 44.38
C GLN A 452 -31.14 35.59 43.10
N LEU A 453 -30.04 35.51 42.36
CA LEU A 453 -29.95 34.70 41.15
C LEU A 453 -30.05 33.20 41.45
N THR A 454 -29.40 32.74 42.53
CA THR A 454 -29.39 31.33 42.95
C THR A 454 -30.76 30.86 43.44
N SER A 455 -31.52 31.74 44.10
CA SER A 455 -32.88 31.42 44.56
C SER A 455 -33.91 31.43 43.43
N LYS A 456 -33.75 32.29 42.41
CA LYS A 456 -34.74 32.48 41.33
C LYS A 456 -34.39 31.76 40.02
N GLY A 457 -33.15 31.33 39.82
CA GLY A 457 -32.66 30.71 38.58
C GLY A 457 -32.28 31.71 37.48
N SER A 458 -33.08 32.77 37.31
CA SER A 458 -32.79 33.88 36.41
C SER A 458 -33.30 35.22 36.97
N LEU A 459 -32.68 36.32 36.51
CA LEU A 459 -33.07 37.69 36.82
C LEU A 459 -33.26 38.47 35.52
N GLN A 460 -34.42 39.11 35.37
CA GLN A 460 -34.81 39.83 34.16
C GLN A 460 -35.09 41.31 34.46
N ASN A 461 -34.91 42.17 33.45
CA ASN A 461 -35.17 43.61 33.53
C ASN A 461 -34.45 44.30 34.70
N VAL A 462 -33.28 43.80 35.07
CA VAL A 462 -32.50 44.40 36.15
C VAL A 462 -31.84 45.65 35.58
N GLU A 463 -32.24 46.81 36.06
CA GLU A 463 -31.58 48.06 35.70
C GLU A 463 -30.34 48.22 36.59
N VAL A 464 -29.17 48.21 35.96
CA VAL A 464 -27.89 48.33 36.66
C VAL A 464 -27.18 49.58 36.12
N LEU A 465 -26.65 50.36 37.04
CA LEU A 465 -25.70 51.42 36.72
C LEU A 465 -24.35 50.77 36.51
N PHE A 466 -23.94 50.66 35.26
CA PHE A 466 -22.63 50.10 34.93
C PHE A 466 -21.61 51.23 34.88
N SER A 467 -20.54 51.10 35.67
CA SER A 467 -19.35 51.96 35.62
C SER A 467 -18.11 51.09 35.45
N GLY A 468 -17.60 51.00 34.23
CA GLY A 468 -16.33 50.34 33.95
C GLY A 468 -15.42 51.27 33.14
N GLY A 469 -14.12 51.23 33.41
CA GLY A 469 -13.07 51.78 32.52
C GLY A 469 -13.00 53.30 32.37
N GLY A 470 -13.61 54.10 33.25
CA GLY A 470 -13.52 55.57 33.20
C GLY A 470 -14.45 56.26 32.19
N MET A 471 -15.30 55.52 31.48
CA MET A 471 -16.46 56.08 30.79
C MET A 471 -17.60 56.27 31.79
N GLY A 472 -18.23 57.46 31.79
CA GLY A 472 -19.25 57.85 32.77
C GLY A 472 -20.42 56.86 32.91
N ARG A 473 -21.14 56.95 34.03
CA ARG A 473 -22.24 56.04 34.42
C ARG A 473 -23.27 55.90 33.28
N LYS A 474 -23.44 54.68 32.78
CA LYS A 474 -24.46 54.32 31.79
C LYS A 474 -25.58 53.54 32.45
N THR A 475 -26.82 53.85 32.07
CA THR A 475 -27.97 53.07 32.53
C THR A 475 -28.13 51.87 31.59
N SER A 476 -27.97 50.66 32.13
CA SER A 476 -28.08 49.43 31.36
C SER A 476 -29.24 48.59 31.86
N ARG A 477 -29.91 47.87 30.96
CA ARG A 477 -30.90 46.86 31.31
C ARG A 477 -30.33 45.47 31.06
N GLY A 478 -30.34 44.64 32.10
CA GLY A 478 -29.70 43.34 32.13
C GLY A 478 -30.66 42.16 32.26
N TYR A 479 -30.20 41.04 31.72
CA TYR A 479 -30.70 39.68 31.88
C TYR A 479 -29.56 38.80 32.39
N TYR A 480 -29.84 38.02 33.42
CA TYR A 480 -28.86 37.14 34.06
C TYR A 480 -29.45 35.76 34.28
N GLU A 481 -28.71 34.72 33.92
CA GLU A 481 -29.19 33.33 34.04
C GLU A 481 -28.09 32.40 34.52
N LEU A 482 -28.46 31.43 35.36
CA LEU A 482 -27.56 30.35 35.74
C LEU A 482 -27.46 29.32 34.64
N ILE A 483 -26.24 29.09 34.17
CA ILE A 483 -25.92 28.09 33.17
C ILE A 483 -24.88 27.11 33.70
N ASP A 484 -24.84 25.91 33.14
CA ASP A 484 -23.81 24.92 33.40
C ASP A 484 -22.92 24.76 32.16
N ILE A 485 -21.61 24.94 32.34
CA ILE A 485 -20.61 24.72 31.30
C ILE A 485 -19.63 23.68 31.82
N LYS A 486 -19.64 22.47 31.22
CA LYS A 486 -18.75 21.35 31.57
C LYS A 486 -18.79 20.98 33.06
N GLY A 487 -19.94 21.06 33.71
CA GLY A 487 -20.11 20.77 35.14
C GLY A 487 -19.75 21.91 36.08
N GLN A 488 -19.40 23.08 35.55
CA GLN A 488 -19.13 24.29 36.32
C GLN A 488 -20.32 25.26 36.22
N ARG A 489 -20.86 25.66 37.37
CA ARG A 489 -21.95 26.65 37.44
C ARG A 489 -21.42 28.05 37.11
N CYS A 490 -22.00 28.66 36.09
CA CYS A 490 -21.65 29.97 35.57
C CYS A 490 -22.88 30.87 35.50
N ILE A 491 -22.65 32.17 35.34
CA ILE A 491 -23.68 33.18 35.12
C ILE A 491 -23.51 33.69 33.70
N LEU A 492 -24.57 33.59 32.90
CA LEU A 492 -24.70 34.28 31.64
C LEU A 492 -25.23 35.68 31.90
N CYS A 493 -24.45 36.69 31.58
CA CYS A 493 -24.80 38.10 31.75
C CYS A 493 -25.05 38.70 30.36
N MET A 494 -26.25 39.25 30.14
CA MET A 494 -26.60 39.97 28.92
C MET A 494 -27.12 41.36 29.28
N PHE A 495 -26.61 42.43 28.68
CA PHE A 495 -27.16 43.77 28.92
C PHE A 495 -26.99 44.68 27.70
N TYR A 496 -27.84 45.70 27.62
CA TYR A 496 -27.76 46.74 26.59
C TYR A 496 -27.97 48.13 27.21
N ASP A 497 -27.35 49.13 26.60
CA ASP A 497 -27.37 50.53 27.04
C ASP A 497 -28.71 51.18 26.68
N ILE A 498 -29.41 51.75 27.66
CA ILE A 498 -30.70 52.47 27.48
C ILE A 498 -30.56 53.99 27.69
N SER A 499 -29.33 54.50 27.75
CA SER A 499 -29.06 55.91 28.06
C SER A 499 -29.62 56.86 26.99
N GLU A 500 -29.46 56.53 25.71
CA GLU A 500 -29.97 57.33 24.59
C GLU A 500 -31.51 57.36 24.58
N GLN A 501 -32.16 56.20 24.73
CA GLN A 501 -33.61 56.10 24.79
C GLN A 501 -34.20 56.98 25.90
N ARG A 502 -33.58 56.97 27.09
CA ARG A 502 -34.01 57.81 28.21
C ARG A 502 -33.83 59.30 27.95
N GLN A 503 -32.79 59.70 27.20
CA GLN A 503 -32.58 61.10 26.82
C GLN A 503 -33.66 61.58 25.84
N THR A 504 -34.00 60.76 24.84
CA THR A 504 -35.08 61.09 23.87
C THR A 504 -36.45 61.20 24.55
N GLU A 505 -36.79 60.26 25.46
CA GLU A 505 -38.04 60.32 26.22
C GLU A 505 -38.15 61.59 27.07
N ARG A 506 -37.05 61.98 27.75
CA ARG A 506 -37.03 63.21 28.56
C ARG A 506 -37.15 64.48 27.72
N ALA A 507 -36.41 64.55 26.61
CA ALA A 507 -36.45 65.70 25.70
C ALA A 507 -37.84 65.90 25.08
N LEU A 508 -38.51 64.81 24.70
CA LEU A 508 -39.88 64.86 24.19
C LEU A 508 -40.84 65.45 25.23
N LYS A 509 -40.82 64.91 26.46
CA LYS A 509 -41.67 65.35 27.56
C LYS A 509 -41.44 66.83 27.92
N GLU A 510 -40.19 67.27 27.95
CA GLU A 510 -39.86 68.69 28.21
C GLU A 510 -40.33 69.62 27.08
N SER A 511 -40.26 69.18 25.82
CA SER A 511 -40.75 69.95 24.68
C SER A 511 -42.28 70.14 24.70
N GLU A 512 -43.03 69.09 25.06
CA GLU A 512 -44.50 69.12 25.20
C GLU A 512 -44.93 70.07 26.33
N GLU A 513 -44.28 69.99 27.49
CA GLU A 513 -44.57 70.89 28.61
C GLU A 513 -44.26 72.35 28.28
N ARG A 514 -43.18 72.60 27.52
CA ARG A 514 -42.81 73.95 27.07
C ARG A 514 -43.84 74.51 26.11
N PHE A 515 -44.29 73.74 25.12
CA PHE A 515 -45.35 74.14 24.20
C PHE A 515 -46.63 74.50 24.96
N ARG A 516 -47.09 73.62 25.86
CA ARG A 516 -48.31 73.84 26.65
C ARG A 516 -48.25 75.14 27.47
N LYS A 517 -47.12 75.42 28.12
CA LYS A 517 -46.94 76.64 28.92
C LYS A 517 -47.00 77.91 28.06
N VAL A 518 -46.31 77.92 26.92
CA VAL A 518 -46.30 79.08 26.00
C VAL A 518 -47.67 79.28 25.35
N PHE A 519 -48.31 78.20 24.91
CA PHE A 519 -49.62 78.23 24.28
C PHE A 519 -50.67 78.89 25.18
N HIS A 520 -50.82 78.42 26.43
CA HIS A 520 -51.83 78.96 27.35
C HIS A 520 -51.47 80.32 27.98
N ALA A 521 -50.19 80.68 28.08
CA ALA A 521 -49.77 81.97 28.63
C ALA A 521 -49.73 83.11 27.59
N SER A 522 -49.89 82.81 26.29
CA SER A 522 -49.91 83.83 25.24
C SER A 522 -51.10 84.79 25.41
N PRO A 523 -50.88 86.12 25.40
CA PRO A 523 -51.95 87.12 25.48
C PRO A 523 -52.72 87.29 24.16
N VAL A 524 -52.25 86.67 23.08
CA VAL A 524 -52.94 86.66 21.78
C VAL A 524 -53.88 85.47 21.74
N ALA A 525 -55.13 85.67 21.29
CA ALA A 525 -56.07 84.60 21.08
C ALA A 525 -55.57 83.61 20.00
N ILE A 526 -55.31 82.37 20.40
CA ILE A 526 -54.84 81.29 19.53
C ILE A 526 -55.81 80.12 19.68
N CYS A 527 -56.27 79.58 18.55
CA CYS A 527 -57.02 78.34 18.49
C CYS A 527 -56.42 77.41 17.44
N ILE A 528 -56.65 76.12 17.63
CA ILE A 528 -56.29 75.05 16.71
C ILE A 528 -57.59 74.41 16.29
N THR A 529 -57.83 74.36 14.97
CA THR A 529 -59.04 73.77 14.41
C THR A 529 -58.68 72.79 13.30
N THR A 530 -59.57 71.84 13.03
CA THR A 530 -59.49 71.03 11.82
C THR A 530 -59.82 71.89 10.59
N LEU A 531 -59.13 71.63 9.48
CA LEU A 531 -59.34 72.40 8.24
C LEU A 531 -60.68 72.07 7.58
N GLU A 532 -61.12 70.81 7.63
CA GLU A 532 -62.31 70.29 6.94
C GLU A 532 -63.60 70.93 7.46
N ASP A 533 -63.98 70.63 8.71
CA ASP A 533 -65.25 71.03 9.33
C ASP A 533 -65.09 72.18 10.35
N GLY A 534 -63.86 72.59 10.68
CA GLY A 534 -63.59 73.71 11.58
C GLY A 534 -63.80 73.35 13.04
N ARG A 535 -63.62 72.07 13.36
CA ARG A 535 -63.71 71.53 14.71
C ARG A 535 -62.62 72.10 15.59
N LEU A 536 -63.02 72.71 16.70
CA LEU A 536 -62.10 73.31 17.65
C LEU A 536 -61.38 72.21 18.45
N LEU A 537 -60.09 72.03 18.21
CA LEU A 537 -59.28 71.02 18.89
C LEU A 537 -58.75 71.53 20.23
N ASP A 538 -58.24 72.75 20.23
CA ASP A 538 -57.72 73.41 21.43
C ASP A 538 -57.72 74.93 21.24
N ALA A 539 -57.80 75.69 22.33
CA ALA A 539 -57.58 77.12 22.31
C ALA A 539 -56.99 77.63 23.62
N ASN A 540 -56.22 78.71 23.53
CA ASN A 540 -55.59 79.29 24.70
C ASN A 540 -56.53 80.19 25.50
N LYS A 541 -56.11 80.59 26.70
CA LYS A 541 -56.91 81.40 27.61
C LYS A 541 -57.41 82.70 26.97
N ALA A 542 -56.53 83.38 26.23
CA ALA A 542 -56.88 84.63 25.54
C ALA A 542 -57.96 84.44 24.47
N TYR A 543 -58.02 83.28 23.80
CA TYR A 543 -59.09 82.98 22.85
C TYR A 543 -60.45 82.86 23.53
N TRP A 544 -60.52 82.16 24.67
CA TRP A 544 -61.76 82.04 25.43
C TRP A 544 -62.23 83.39 25.98
N GLU A 545 -61.31 84.20 26.50
CA GLU A 545 -61.61 85.57 26.97
C GLU A 545 -62.08 86.49 25.84
N LEU A 546 -61.46 86.39 24.66
CA LEU A 546 -61.81 87.24 23.50
C LEU A 546 -63.18 86.88 22.90
N THR A 547 -63.47 85.60 22.80
CA THR A 547 -64.63 85.08 22.07
C THR A 547 -65.84 84.83 22.98
N GLY A 548 -65.62 84.60 24.27
CA GLY A 548 -66.64 84.32 25.28
C GLY A 548 -67.23 82.91 25.23
N TYR A 549 -66.61 81.99 24.48
CA TYR A 549 -67.02 80.58 24.44
C TYR A 549 -66.52 79.82 25.68
N ASP A 550 -67.30 78.82 26.11
CA ASP A 550 -66.98 78.03 27.30
C ASP A 550 -65.91 76.97 26.97
N PRO A 551 -64.72 77.02 27.63
CA PRO A 551 -63.62 76.11 27.36
C PRO A 551 -63.93 74.64 27.67
N SER A 552 -64.97 74.33 28.47
CA SER A 552 -65.37 72.96 28.80
C SER A 552 -66.34 72.36 27.78
N MET A 553 -67.09 73.21 27.07
CA MET A 553 -68.20 72.79 26.20
C MET A 553 -67.88 72.98 24.71
N SER A 554 -66.96 73.87 24.36
CA SER A 554 -66.65 74.26 22.99
C SER A 554 -65.61 73.39 22.26
N PRO A 555 -64.57 72.83 22.90
CA PRO A 555 -63.67 71.89 22.24
C PRO A 555 -64.44 70.67 21.70
N GLY A 556 -64.05 70.21 20.53
CA GLY A 556 -64.69 69.11 19.81
C GLY A 556 -65.93 69.51 19.01
N ARG A 557 -66.47 70.74 19.14
CA ARG A 557 -67.59 71.20 18.31
C ARG A 557 -67.11 71.76 16.97
N ASP A 558 -67.88 71.54 15.92
CA ASP A 558 -67.56 72.03 14.57
C ASP A 558 -67.95 73.50 14.36
N ALA A 559 -67.54 74.07 13.23
CA ALA A 559 -67.79 75.48 12.95
C ALA A 559 -69.29 75.83 12.80
N LYS A 560 -70.14 74.85 12.46
CA LYS A 560 -71.59 75.03 12.37
C LYS A 560 -72.22 75.04 13.76
N GLU A 561 -71.82 74.13 14.63
CA GLU A 561 -72.29 74.06 16.02
C GLU A 561 -71.84 75.29 16.83
N LEU A 562 -70.60 75.74 16.60
CA LEU A 562 -70.04 76.92 17.24
C LEU A 562 -70.56 78.24 16.68
N GLU A 563 -71.18 78.28 15.47
CA GLU A 563 -71.61 79.48 14.72
C GLU A 563 -70.71 80.72 14.92
N LEU A 564 -69.41 80.49 15.06
CA LEU A 564 -68.40 81.54 15.24
C LEU A 564 -68.31 82.42 13.99
N TRP A 565 -68.56 81.83 12.84
CA TRP A 565 -68.52 82.50 11.55
C TRP A 565 -69.85 83.19 11.27
N VAL A 566 -69.81 84.42 10.73
CA VAL A 566 -71.01 85.18 10.34
C VAL A 566 -71.89 84.38 9.35
N SER A 567 -71.27 83.57 8.50
CA SER A 567 -71.93 82.55 7.70
C SER A 567 -70.97 81.40 7.38
N LEU A 568 -71.52 80.22 7.08
CA LEU A 568 -70.71 79.07 6.63
C LEU A 568 -70.04 79.33 5.27
N ASP A 569 -70.60 80.22 4.45
CA ASP A 569 -69.99 80.61 3.17
C ASP A 569 -68.77 81.51 3.38
N ALA A 570 -68.79 82.38 4.41
CA ALA A 570 -67.62 83.15 4.81
C ALA A 570 -66.47 82.24 5.29
N ARG A 571 -66.78 81.16 6.03
CA ARG A 571 -65.78 80.14 6.39
C ARG A 571 -65.23 79.44 5.15
N ARG A 572 -66.09 79.01 4.24
CA ARG A 572 -65.67 78.32 3.02
C ARG A 572 -64.73 79.17 2.17
N ALA A 573 -65.02 80.46 2.01
CA ALA A 573 -64.15 81.40 1.32
C ALA A 573 -62.78 81.54 2.03
N PHE A 574 -62.79 81.68 3.36
CA PHE A 574 -61.56 81.77 4.15
C PHE A 574 -60.70 80.51 4.05
N VAL A 575 -61.30 79.32 4.14
CA VAL A 575 -60.59 78.04 4.03
C VAL A 575 -60.03 77.83 2.62
N ALA A 576 -60.77 78.22 1.58
CA ALA A 576 -60.29 78.16 0.20
C ALA A 576 -59.07 79.06 -0.03
N GLU A 577 -59.11 80.30 0.49
CA GLU A 577 -57.96 81.20 0.43
C GLU A 577 -56.76 80.67 1.24
N LEU A 578 -57.01 80.06 2.40
CA LEU A 578 -55.96 79.51 3.26
C LEU A 578 -55.31 78.27 2.60
N ALA A 579 -56.09 77.44 1.93
CA ALA A 579 -55.61 76.30 1.18
C ALA A 579 -54.69 76.71 0.02
N GLU A 580 -54.99 77.82 -0.65
CA GLU A 580 -54.16 78.37 -1.74
C GLU A 580 -52.88 79.02 -1.21
N LYS A 581 -52.98 79.89 -0.19
CA LYS A 581 -51.85 80.73 0.28
C LYS A 581 -51.02 80.11 1.42
N ARG A 582 -51.46 78.97 1.98
CA ARG A 582 -50.90 78.29 3.18
C ARG A 582 -50.89 79.12 4.48
N SER A 583 -51.04 80.44 4.40
CA SER A 583 -51.18 81.35 5.54
C SER A 583 -51.92 82.62 5.09
N ILE A 584 -52.73 83.18 5.99
CA ILE A 584 -53.40 84.47 5.77
C ILE A 584 -53.06 85.36 6.96
N LEU A 585 -52.59 86.58 6.69
CA LEU A 585 -52.22 87.55 7.70
C LEU A 585 -53.22 88.71 7.71
N ASN A 586 -53.67 89.11 8.90
CA ASN A 586 -54.62 90.20 9.13
C ASN A 586 -55.85 90.20 8.20
N PRO A 587 -56.55 89.05 8.04
CA PRO A 587 -57.78 89.02 7.25
C PRO A 587 -58.82 89.95 7.90
N ALA A 588 -59.57 90.67 7.07
CA ALA A 588 -60.74 91.43 7.53
C ALA A 588 -61.90 90.46 7.81
N LEU A 589 -61.78 89.68 8.89
CA LEU A 589 -62.76 88.68 9.28
C LEU A 589 -63.70 89.23 10.35
N ARG A 590 -65.00 89.04 10.15
CA ARG A 590 -66.02 89.24 11.18
C ARG A 590 -66.41 87.87 11.74
N VAL A 591 -66.41 87.75 13.06
CA VAL A 591 -66.81 86.56 13.80
C VAL A 591 -67.78 86.96 14.91
N HIS A 592 -68.67 86.05 15.30
CA HIS A 592 -69.60 86.24 16.40
C HIS A 592 -68.91 86.00 17.74
N ARG A 593 -69.14 86.89 18.71
CA ARG A 593 -68.88 86.57 20.11
C ARG A 593 -70.06 85.83 20.70
N SER A 594 -69.81 84.99 21.70
CA SER A 594 -70.84 84.23 22.40
C SER A 594 -71.98 85.13 22.94
N GLN A 595 -71.64 86.33 23.44
CA GLN A 595 -72.62 87.28 23.99
C GLN A 595 -73.54 87.93 22.93
N ASP A 596 -73.10 88.04 21.67
CA ASP A 596 -73.91 88.63 20.60
C ASP A 596 -75.04 87.69 20.13
N ARG A 597 -74.95 86.38 20.44
CA ARG A 597 -76.01 85.40 20.17
C ARG A 597 -77.22 85.55 21.09
N GLU A 598 -77.02 85.91 22.36
CA GLU A 598 -78.12 86.09 23.32
C GLU A 598 -78.99 87.31 22.99
N ALA A 599 -78.42 88.34 22.35
CA ALA A 599 -79.17 89.50 21.88
C ALA A 599 -79.96 89.22 20.58
N ALA A 600 -79.39 88.46 19.64
CA ALA A 600 -80.04 88.10 18.37
C ALA A 600 -81.14 87.04 18.51
N SER A 601 -81.04 86.14 19.49
CA SER A 601 -82.08 85.14 19.78
C SER A 601 -83.32 85.73 20.47
N ARG A 602 -83.18 86.83 21.23
CA ARG A 602 -84.33 87.55 21.84
C ARG A 602 -85.15 88.39 20.87
N HIS A 603 -84.64 88.73 19.67
CA HIS A 603 -85.37 89.48 18.64
C HIS A 603 -86.06 88.61 17.59
N ARG A 604 -85.93 87.27 17.66
CA ARG A 604 -86.64 86.30 16.79
C ARG A 604 -87.82 85.59 17.47
N ALA A 605 -88.18 86.00 18.69
CA ALA A 605 -89.28 85.46 19.47
C ALA A 605 -90.24 86.57 19.96
N VAL A 606 -90.71 87.41 19.03
CA VAL A 606 -91.94 88.22 19.04
C VAL A 606 -92.36 88.33 17.58
#